data_AF-A0A7V1IMP8-F1
#
_entry.id   AF-A0A7V1IMP8-F1
#
_cell.length_a   1.000
_cell.length_b   1.000
_cell.length_c   1.000
_cell.angle_alpha   90.00
_cell.angle_beta   90.00
_cell.angle_gamma   90.00
#
_symmetry.space_group_name_H-M   'P 1'
#
loop_
_entity.id
_entity.type
_entity.pdbx_description
1 polymer ?
#
loop_
_entity_poly.entity_id
_entity_poly.type
_entity_poly.pdbx_seq_one_letter_code
_entity_poly.pdbx_strand_id
1 'polypeptide(L)'
;MGTGRRRSRGFPSPGSPGAQTDVDRSDFIEALVADLQPVRPPMRWLGAVGIWSAASWLFVTTEIFAKGALREGVGLEILASPRFAFELAIGLATGFAAIAVGLEMGTPGAPWSLRRPHLPVALMIAWILVAGSDAFSSLVVTSAPMRTACFAETLLVSLPPWAFALHLLRRRALLQAGRAGFLTGAAAAAIPAFWMQLACVTQSHHNLTAHLSPILIVGLLGAFVASRVVPRG
;
A
#
# COMPACT_ATOMS: atom_id res chain seq x y z
N MET A 1 -36.79 -34.33 1.87
CA MET A 1 -36.65 -35.80 1.94
C MET A 1 -36.31 -36.31 0.55
N GLY A 2 -35.02 -36.51 0.24
CA GLY A 2 -34.55 -37.04 -1.04
C GLY A 2 -33.78 -38.33 -0.77
N THR A 3 -34.29 -39.44 -1.30
CA THR A 3 -33.77 -40.79 -1.07
C THR A 3 -32.46 -41.00 -1.82
N GLY A 4 -31.36 -41.14 -1.06
CA GLY A 4 -30.03 -41.40 -1.59
C GLY A 4 -29.90 -42.82 -2.16
N ARG A 5 -29.76 -42.93 -3.49
CA ARG A 5 -29.31 -44.15 -4.15
C ARG A 5 -27.80 -44.33 -3.89
N ARG A 6 -27.44 -45.23 -2.97
CA ARG A 6 -26.10 -45.82 -2.88
C ARG A 6 -25.82 -46.59 -4.18
N ARG A 7 -24.95 -46.07 -5.04
CA ARG A 7 -24.35 -46.86 -6.12
C ARG A 7 -23.27 -47.75 -5.50
N SER A 8 -23.47 -49.06 -5.57
CA SER A 8 -22.45 -50.06 -5.32
C SER A 8 -21.33 -49.88 -6.36
N ARG A 9 -20.16 -49.44 -5.92
CA ARG A 9 -18.95 -49.47 -6.75
C ARG A 9 -18.51 -50.93 -6.85
N GLY A 10 -18.70 -51.54 -8.02
CA GLY A 10 -18.08 -52.81 -8.35
C GLY A 10 -16.56 -52.63 -8.42
N PHE A 11 -15.81 -53.49 -7.75
CA PHE A 11 -14.36 -53.54 -7.85
C PHE A 11 -13.96 -53.98 -9.26
N PRO A 12 -13.06 -53.25 -9.95
CA PRO A 12 -12.56 -53.66 -11.25
C PRO A 12 -11.64 -54.88 -11.13
N SER A 13 -11.74 -55.77 -12.12
CA SER A 13 -10.94 -57.00 -12.25
C SER A 13 -9.45 -56.67 -12.49
N PRO A 14 -8.51 -57.38 -11.84
CA PRO A 14 -7.08 -57.11 -11.94
C PRO A 14 -6.53 -57.66 -13.25
N GLY A 15 -6.27 -56.81 -14.25
CA GLY A 15 -5.76 -57.28 -15.54
C GLY A 15 -5.19 -56.23 -16.50
N SER A 16 -4.85 -55.03 -16.02
CA SER A 16 -4.22 -54.00 -16.84
C SER A 16 -3.12 -53.28 -16.03
N PRO A 17 -1.83 -53.52 -16.32
CA PRO A 17 -0.69 -52.91 -15.60
C PRO A 17 -0.63 -51.38 -15.66
N GLY A 18 -1.47 -50.72 -16.48
CA GLY A 18 -1.51 -49.26 -16.63
C GLY A 18 -2.65 -48.56 -15.89
N ALA A 19 -3.64 -49.29 -15.35
CA ALA A 19 -4.85 -48.69 -14.75
C ALA A 19 -4.75 -48.52 -13.22
N GLN A 20 -3.76 -49.13 -12.56
CA GLN A 20 -3.65 -49.14 -11.10
C GLN A 20 -2.98 -47.89 -10.52
N THR A 21 -2.21 -47.15 -11.33
CA THR A 21 -1.50 -45.93 -10.90
C THR A 21 -2.36 -44.67 -10.85
N ASP A 22 -3.43 -44.61 -11.65
CA ASP A 22 -4.28 -43.41 -11.72
C ASP A 22 -5.30 -43.34 -10.57
N VAL A 23 -5.82 -44.48 -10.12
CA VAL A 23 -6.78 -44.55 -8.99
C VAL A 23 -6.09 -44.18 -7.67
N ASP A 24 -4.86 -44.66 -7.46
CA ASP A 24 -4.06 -44.34 -6.27
C ASP A 24 -3.70 -42.84 -6.23
N ARG A 25 -3.42 -42.25 -7.39
CA ARG A 25 -3.16 -40.82 -7.51
C ARG A 25 -4.40 -39.96 -7.25
N SER A 26 -5.57 -40.33 -7.77
CA SER A 26 -6.80 -39.57 -7.53
C SER A 26 -7.22 -39.63 -6.06
N ASP A 27 -7.14 -40.80 -5.44
CA ASP A 27 -7.51 -40.99 -4.03
C ASP A 27 -6.54 -40.24 -3.10
N PHE A 28 -5.25 -40.21 -3.43
CA PHE A 28 -4.25 -39.40 -2.73
C PHE A 28 -4.50 -37.89 -2.86
N ILE A 29 -4.85 -37.41 -4.06
CA ILE A 29 -5.21 -35.99 -4.28
C ILE A 29 -6.47 -35.65 -3.50
N GLU A 30 -7.50 -36.51 -3.51
CA GLU A 30 -8.73 -36.29 -2.74
C GLU A 30 -8.46 -36.25 -1.23
N ALA A 31 -7.60 -37.13 -0.71
CA ALA A 31 -7.18 -37.11 0.69
C ALA A 31 -6.44 -35.81 1.06
N LEU A 32 -5.51 -35.36 0.21
CA LEU A 32 -4.83 -34.07 0.37
C LEU A 32 -5.83 -32.90 0.36
N VAL A 33 -6.77 -32.89 -0.58
CA VAL A 33 -7.78 -31.83 -0.69
C VAL A 33 -8.75 -31.86 0.51
N ALA A 34 -9.09 -33.04 1.03
CA ALA A 34 -9.93 -33.18 2.22
C ALA A 34 -9.24 -32.63 3.48
N ASP A 35 -7.92 -32.75 3.56
CA ASP A 35 -7.12 -32.21 4.67
C ASP A 35 -6.80 -30.71 4.54
N LEU A 36 -7.03 -30.10 3.37
CA LEU A 36 -6.87 -28.66 3.19
C LEU A 36 -7.99 -27.89 3.89
N GLN A 37 -7.65 -27.20 4.99
CA GLN A 37 -8.55 -26.22 5.62
C GLN A 37 -8.86 -25.07 4.65
N PRO A 38 -10.14 -24.71 4.44
CA PRO A 38 -10.49 -23.57 3.60
C PRO A 38 -9.83 -22.29 4.11
N VAL A 39 -8.99 -21.68 3.28
CA VAL A 39 -8.41 -20.37 3.61
C VAL A 39 -9.53 -19.34 3.58
N ARG A 40 -9.73 -18.64 4.71
CA ARG A 40 -10.73 -17.55 4.77
C ARG A 40 -10.42 -16.53 3.69
N PRO A 41 -11.40 -16.17 2.83
CA PRO A 41 -11.14 -15.21 1.78
C PRO A 41 -10.77 -13.87 2.43
N PRO A 42 -9.69 -13.21 1.98
CA PRO A 42 -9.35 -11.89 2.45
C PRO A 42 -10.47 -10.91 2.10
N MET A 43 -10.51 -9.78 2.80
CA MET A 43 -11.37 -8.65 2.43
C MET A 43 -11.15 -8.30 0.95
N ARG A 44 -12.24 -8.03 0.22
CA ARG A 44 -12.19 -7.60 -1.19
C ARG A 44 -11.22 -6.42 -1.31
N TRP A 45 -10.33 -6.48 -2.30
CA TRP A 45 -9.30 -5.47 -2.56
C TRP A 45 -9.81 -4.03 -2.44
N LEU A 46 -10.88 -3.71 -3.19
CA LEU A 46 -11.45 -2.37 -3.22
C LEU A 46 -11.96 -1.92 -1.84
N GLY A 47 -12.53 -2.85 -1.07
CA GLY A 47 -12.95 -2.58 0.31
C GLY A 47 -11.77 -2.31 1.23
N ALA A 48 -10.68 -3.08 1.11
CA ALA A 48 -9.48 -2.90 1.91
C ALA A 48 -8.80 -1.56 1.61
N VAL A 49 -8.62 -1.21 0.32
CA VAL A 49 -8.08 0.10 -0.10
C VAL A 49 -8.98 1.23 0.36
N GLY A 50 -10.30 1.12 0.18
CA GLY A 50 -11.26 2.14 0.55
C GLY A 50 -11.28 2.43 2.06
N ILE A 51 -11.42 1.39 2.89
CA ILE A 51 -11.46 1.53 4.35
C ILE A 51 -10.11 2.05 4.87
N TRP A 52 -8.99 1.50 4.37
CA TRP A 52 -7.67 1.98 4.76
C TRP A 52 -7.49 3.46 4.42
N SER A 53 -7.86 3.86 3.20
CA SER A 53 -7.72 5.24 2.75
C SER A 53 -8.60 6.17 3.58
N ALA A 54 -9.88 5.87 3.74
CA ALA A 54 -10.81 6.70 4.48
C ALA A 54 -10.36 6.91 5.94
N ALA A 55 -10.01 5.82 6.63
CA ALA A 55 -9.56 5.90 8.03
C ALA A 55 -8.22 6.64 8.16
N SER A 56 -7.26 6.37 7.27
CA SER A 56 -5.93 7.00 7.30
C SER A 56 -6.01 8.49 6.99
N TRP A 57 -6.77 8.88 5.95
CA TRP A 57 -6.99 10.28 5.61
C TRP A 57 -7.70 11.02 6.74
N LEU A 58 -8.75 10.44 7.32
CA LEU A 58 -9.44 11.03 8.47
C LEU A 58 -8.46 11.25 9.64
N PHE A 59 -7.74 10.20 10.04
CA PHE A 59 -6.78 10.26 11.14
C PHE A 59 -5.70 11.33 10.91
N VAL A 60 -5.01 11.29 9.77
CA VAL A 60 -3.93 12.23 9.47
C VAL A 60 -4.46 13.66 9.38
N THR A 61 -5.63 13.86 8.75
CA THR A 61 -6.25 15.19 8.67
C THR A 61 -6.51 15.72 10.08
N THR A 62 -7.15 14.93 10.95
CA THR A 62 -7.42 15.33 12.33
C THR A 62 -6.13 15.69 13.09
N GLU A 63 -5.08 14.87 12.98
CA GLU A 63 -3.79 15.13 13.63
C GLU A 63 -3.11 16.41 13.13
N ILE A 64 -3.16 16.66 11.82
CA ILE A 64 -2.54 17.85 11.21
C ILE A 64 -3.26 19.14 11.64
N PHE A 65 -4.59 19.12 11.66
CA PHE A 65 -5.40 20.26 12.11
C PHE A 65 -5.31 20.49 13.62
N ALA A 66 -5.15 19.43 14.42
CA ALA A 66 -4.93 19.54 15.86
C ALA A 66 -3.60 20.25 16.20
N LYS A 67 -2.60 20.17 15.32
CA LYS A 67 -1.28 20.83 15.48
C LYS A 67 -1.21 22.22 14.85
N GLY A 68 -2.33 22.74 14.34
CA GLY A 68 -2.44 24.10 13.81
C GLY A 68 -3.02 24.17 12.40
N ALA A 69 -3.25 25.39 11.96
CA ALA A 69 -3.87 25.67 10.66
C ALA A 69 -2.94 25.34 9.48
N LEU A 70 -3.55 25.21 8.30
CA LEU A 70 -2.82 25.24 7.04
C LEU A 70 -2.17 26.61 6.82
N ARG A 71 -1.22 26.68 5.91
CA ARG A 71 -0.58 27.94 5.53
C ARG A 71 -1.62 28.90 4.95
N GLU A 72 -1.54 30.16 5.34
CA GLU A 72 -2.40 31.22 4.81
C GLU A 72 -2.27 31.32 3.29
N GLY A 73 -3.39 31.49 2.58
CA GLY A 73 -3.38 31.64 1.12
C GLY A 73 -3.14 30.35 0.32
N VAL A 74 -2.95 29.18 0.96
CA VAL A 74 -2.65 27.92 0.24
C VAL A 74 -3.67 27.58 -0.86
N GLY A 75 -4.96 27.89 -0.65
CA GLY A 75 -5.99 27.70 -1.67
C GLY A 75 -5.78 28.56 -2.92
N LEU A 76 -5.38 29.82 -2.74
CA LEU A 76 -5.05 30.72 -3.86
C LEU A 76 -3.74 30.29 -4.53
N GLU A 77 -2.75 29.84 -3.76
CA GLU A 77 -1.49 29.33 -4.32
C GLU A 77 -1.70 28.11 -5.21
N ILE A 78 -2.60 27.18 -4.84
CA ILE A 78 -2.95 26.02 -5.68
C ILE A 78 -3.51 26.48 -7.03
N LEU A 79 -4.34 27.52 -7.05
CA LEU A 79 -4.94 28.05 -8.28
C LEU A 79 -3.94 28.89 -9.09
N ALA A 80 -3.07 29.64 -8.42
CA ALA A 80 -2.11 30.54 -9.05
C ALA A 80 -0.87 29.81 -9.58
N SER A 81 -0.49 28.67 -8.98
CA SER A 81 0.69 27.89 -9.36
C SER A 81 0.27 26.53 -9.94
N PRO A 82 0.22 26.38 -11.28
CA PRO A 82 -0.13 25.11 -11.91
C PRO A 82 0.86 24.00 -11.54
N ARG A 83 2.12 24.35 -11.27
CA ARG A 83 3.11 23.41 -10.77
C ARG A 83 2.76 22.90 -9.37
N PHE A 84 2.37 23.77 -8.45
CA PHE A 84 2.03 23.32 -7.09
C PHE A 84 0.80 22.41 -7.10
N ALA A 85 -0.22 22.76 -7.89
CA ALA A 85 -1.37 21.88 -8.12
C ALA A 85 -0.95 20.51 -8.69
N PHE A 86 -0.05 20.50 -9.66
CA PHE A 86 0.46 19.27 -10.27
C PHE A 86 1.26 18.43 -9.26
N GLU A 87 2.09 19.05 -8.43
CA GLU A 87 2.85 18.40 -7.37
C GLU A 87 1.91 17.69 -6.37
N LEU A 88 0.88 18.39 -5.89
CA LEU A 88 -0.13 17.82 -4.99
C LEU A 88 -0.90 16.67 -5.64
N ALA A 89 -1.26 16.80 -6.92
CA ALA A 89 -1.96 15.76 -7.66
C ALA A 89 -1.10 14.48 -7.80
N ILE A 90 0.20 14.63 -8.13
CA ILE A 90 1.13 13.50 -8.19
C ILE A 90 1.31 12.89 -6.80
N GLY A 91 1.45 13.70 -5.75
CA GLY A 91 1.61 13.20 -4.38
C GLY A 91 0.42 12.34 -3.94
N LEU A 92 -0.79 12.83 -4.22
CA LEU A 92 -2.03 12.09 -3.99
C LEU A 92 -2.09 10.78 -4.78
N ALA A 93 -1.80 10.85 -6.09
CA ALA A 93 -1.77 9.68 -6.96
C ALA A 93 -0.73 8.64 -6.51
N THR A 94 0.43 9.10 -6.04
CA THR A 94 1.52 8.25 -5.53
C THR A 94 1.05 7.44 -4.33
N GLY A 95 0.43 8.10 -3.33
CA GLY A 95 -0.10 7.43 -2.14
C GLY A 95 -1.15 6.37 -2.48
N PHE A 96 -2.14 6.72 -3.32
CA PHE A 96 -3.19 5.79 -3.74
C PHE A 96 -2.66 4.62 -4.58
N ALA A 97 -1.77 4.89 -5.55
CA ALA A 97 -1.17 3.84 -6.34
C ALA A 97 -0.32 2.90 -5.47
N ALA A 98 0.42 3.44 -4.50
CA ALA A 98 1.26 2.66 -3.60
C ALA A 98 0.44 1.74 -2.69
N ILE A 99 -0.65 2.21 -2.07
CA ILE A 99 -1.51 1.31 -1.27
C ILE A 99 -2.24 0.29 -2.14
N ALA A 100 -2.76 0.71 -3.30
CA ALA A 100 -3.48 -0.15 -4.23
C ALA A 100 -2.64 -1.35 -4.69
N VAL A 101 -1.40 -1.08 -5.11
CA VAL A 101 -0.43 -2.09 -5.52
C VAL A 101 0.13 -2.84 -4.31
N GLY A 102 0.44 -2.15 -3.22
CA GLY A 102 1.03 -2.74 -2.02
C GLY A 102 0.17 -3.83 -1.39
N LEU A 103 -1.16 -3.64 -1.35
CA LEU A 103 -2.09 -4.63 -0.79
C LEU A 103 -2.30 -5.88 -1.68
N GLU A 104 -1.90 -5.86 -2.95
CA GLU A 104 -2.02 -7.01 -3.87
C GLU A 104 -0.68 -7.58 -4.33
N MET A 105 0.42 -6.98 -3.86
CA MET A 105 1.75 -7.34 -4.29
C MET A 105 2.13 -8.74 -3.83
N GLY A 106 2.15 -9.67 -4.78
CA GLY A 106 2.47 -11.07 -4.51
C GLY A 106 1.27 -11.91 -4.04
N THR A 107 0.04 -11.39 -4.11
CA THR A 107 -1.16 -12.22 -3.95
C THR A 107 -1.34 -13.12 -5.18
N PRO A 108 -1.47 -14.45 -5.02
CA PRO A 108 -1.84 -15.34 -6.11
C PRO A 108 -3.17 -14.92 -6.74
N GLY A 109 -3.23 -14.86 -8.07
CA GLY A 109 -4.46 -14.48 -8.79
C GLY A 109 -4.72 -12.97 -8.91
N ALA A 110 -3.90 -12.09 -8.32
CA ALA A 110 -4.02 -10.64 -8.52
C ALA A 110 -3.85 -10.25 -10.01
N PRO A 111 -4.52 -9.20 -10.51
CA PRO A 111 -4.38 -8.75 -11.88
C PRO A 111 -2.94 -8.30 -12.17
N TRP A 112 -2.49 -8.48 -13.41
CA TRP A 112 -1.09 -8.28 -13.81
C TRP A 112 -0.56 -6.87 -13.49
N SER A 113 -1.40 -5.85 -13.61
CA SER A 113 -1.05 -4.45 -13.35
C SER A 113 -0.72 -4.19 -11.87
N LEU A 114 -1.43 -4.83 -10.96
CA LEU A 114 -1.20 -4.71 -9.51
C LEU A 114 -0.01 -5.55 -9.01
N ARG A 115 0.57 -6.40 -9.87
CA ARG A 115 1.80 -7.15 -9.54
C ARG A 115 3.08 -6.35 -9.75
N ARG A 116 3.01 -5.22 -10.47
CA ARG A 116 4.19 -4.45 -10.86
C ARG A 116 4.27 -3.12 -10.10
N PRO A 117 5.38 -2.84 -9.38
CA PRO A 117 5.55 -1.59 -8.64
C PRO A 117 5.85 -0.38 -9.55
N HIS A 118 5.91 -0.54 -10.88
CA HIS A 118 6.39 0.51 -11.77
C HIS A 118 5.57 1.80 -11.69
N LEU A 119 4.24 1.72 -11.57
CA LEU A 119 3.39 2.91 -11.50
C LEU A 119 3.66 3.75 -10.24
N PRO A 120 3.55 3.23 -8.99
CA PRO A 120 3.85 4.03 -7.81
C PRO A 120 5.30 4.50 -7.75
N VAL A 121 6.25 3.71 -8.28
CA VAL A 121 7.66 4.14 -8.37
C VAL A 121 7.83 5.29 -9.35
N ALA A 122 7.22 5.23 -10.54
CA ALA A 122 7.29 6.30 -11.53
C ALA A 122 6.63 7.59 -11.00
N LEU A 123 5.49 7.47 -10.31
CA LEU A 123 4.82 8.60 -9.66
C LEU A 123 5.68 9.21 -8.55
N MET A 124 6.33 8.38 -7.72
CA MET A 124 7.26 8.86 -6.69
C MET A 124 8.45 9.61 -7.29
N ILE A 125 9.06 9.07 -8.35
CA ILE A 125 10.16 9.74 -9.05
C ILE A 125 9.68 11.08 -9.63
N ALA A 126 8.51 11.11 -10.28
CA ALA A 126 7.92 12.34 -10.79
C ALA A 126 7.66 13.36 -9.66
N TRP A 127 7.17 12.91 -8.51
CA TRP A 127 6.94 13.78 -7.34
C TRP A 127 8.24 14.42 -6.85
N ILE A 128 9.30 13.62 -6.70
CA ILE A 128 10.63 14.10 -6.28
C ILE A 128 11.17 15.12 -7.28
N LEU A 129 11.07 14.85 -8.58
CA LEU A 129 11.55 15.76 -9.62
C LEU A 129 10.80 17.09 -9.62
N VAL A 130 9.47 17.07 -9.49
CA VAL A 130 8.66 18.30 -9.44
C VAL A 130 8.95 19.09 -8.16
N ALA A 131 8.95 18.41 -7.01
CA ALA A 131 9.26 19.03 -5.71
C ALA A 131 10.68 19.64 -5.66
N GLY A 132 11.63 19.00 -6.33
CA GLY A 132 13.03 19.43 -6.41
C GLY A 132 13.36 20.42 -7.53
N SER A 133 12.43 20.72 -8.44
CA SER A 133 12.75 21.52 -9.63
C SER A 133 13.15 22.98 -9.35
N ASP A 134 12.74 23.55 -8.22
CA ASP A 134 13.23 24.87 -7.76
C ASP A 134 14.51 24.81 -6.94
N ALA A 135 15.09 23.63 -6.68
CA ALA A 135 16.34 23.58 -5.91
C ALA A 135 17.48 24.37 -6.58
N PHE A 136 17.37 24.63 -7.88
CA PHE A 136 18.33 25.40 -8.69
C PHE A 136 17.80 26.76 -9.15
N SER A 137 16.55 27.12 -8.80
CA SER A 137 15.90 28.36 -9.19
C SER A 137 15.80 29.26 -7.96
N SER A 138 16.26 30.51 -8.06
CA SER A 138 16.21 31.48 -6.96
C SER A 138 14.81 32.10 -6.77
N LEU A 139 13.75 31.43 -7.26
CA LEU A 139 12.41 31.97 -7.26
C LEU A 139 11.79 31.91 -5.85
N VAL A 140 11.44 33.09 -5.36
CA VAL A 140 10.48 33.42 -4.29
C VAL A 140 10.37 32.37 -3.18
N VAL A 141 11.20 32.54 -2.16
CA VAL A 141 10.91 31.97 -0.84
C VAL A 141 9.64 32.64 -0.32
N THR A 142 8.54 31.89 -0.23
CA THR A 142 7.37 32.36 0.51
C THR A 142 7.78 32.54 1.98
N SER A 143 7.53 33.73 2.54
CA SER A 143 7.85 34.09 3.94
C SER A 143 6.94 33.42 4.97
N ALA A 144 6.36 32.26 4.62
CA ALA A 144 5.46 31.53 5.49
C ALA A 144 6.23 30.93 6.67
N PRO A 145 5.67 30.98 7.89
CA PRO A 145 6.30 30.38 9.05
C PRO A 145 6.47 28.86 8.83
N MET A 146 7.70 28.38 8.98
CA MET A 146 8.02 26.96 8.91
C MET A 146 7.48 26.26 10.15
N ARG A 147 6.81 25.12 9.96
CA ARG A 147 6.46 24.23 11.07
C ARG A 147 7.74 23.64 11.66
N THR A 148 7.92 23.77 12.97
CA THR A 148 9.20 23.51 13.64
C THR A 148 9.60 22.04 13.64
N ALA A 149 8.64 21.11 13.54
CA ALA A 149 8.87 19.68 13.68
C ALA A 149 8.31 18.83 12.52
N CYS A 150 8.21 19.38 11.29
CA CYS A 150 7.60 18.70 10.14
C CYS A 150 8.08 17.26 9.95
N PHE A 151 9.40 17.05 9.96
CA PHE A 151 9.98 15.72 9.75
C PHE A 151 9.51 14.70 10.79
N ALA A 152 9.58 15.06 12.07
CA ALA A 152 9.16 14.19 13.17
C ALA A 152 7.65 13.97 13.16
N GLU A 153 6.86 15.02 12.89
CA GLU A 153 5.42 14.92 12.77
C GLU A 153 5.02 14.01 11.62
N THR A 154 5.61 14.17 10.42
CA THR A 154 5.35 13.29 9.27
C THR A 154 5.67 11.84 9.63
N LEU A 155 6.83 11.56 10.23
CA LEU A 155 7.20 10.21 10.66
C LEU A 155 6.19 9.61 11.65
N LEU A 156 5.90 10.32 12.75
CA LEU A 156 5.07 9.80 13.84
C LEU A 156 3.61 9.61 13.40
N VAL A 157 3.07 10.58 12.67
CA VAL A 157 1.68 10.53 12.15
C VAL A 157 1.51 9.46 11.08
N SER A 158 2.60 9.02 10.42
CA SER A 158 2.57 7.90 9.47
C SER A 158 2.39 6.53 10.15
N LEU A 159 2.75 6.40 11.44
CA LEU A 159 2.79 5.10 12.10
C LEU A 159 1.41 4.44 12.21
N PRO A 160 0.31 5.13 12.60
CA PRO A 160 -1.00 4.49 12.68
C PRO A 160 -1.57 4.03 11.33
N PRO A 161 -1.55 4.85 10.24
CA PRO A 161 -1.89 4.37 8.90
C PRO A 161 -1.05 3.18 8.44
N TRP A 162 0.25 3.20 8.72
CA TRP A 162 1.14 2.10 8.36
C TRP A 162 0.82 0.81 9.14
N ALA A 163 0.60 0.91 10.46
CA ALA A 163 0.20 -0.22 11.29
C ALA A 163 -1.14 -0.81 10.80
N PHE A 164 -2.09 0.04 10.39
CA PHE A 164 -3.33 -0.42 9.80
C PHE A 164 -3.11 -1.14 8.46
N ALA A 165 -2.24 -0.61 7.59
CA ALA A 165 -1.89 -1.28 6.34
C ALA A 165 -1.25 -2.66 6.60
N LEU A 166 -0.33 -2.74 7.57
CA LEU A 166 0.33 -3.98 7.96
C LEU A 166 -0.68 -5.00 8.51
N HIS A 167 -1.68 -4.55 9.27
CA HIS A 167 -2.77 -5.42 9.72
C HIS A 167 -3.54 -6.02 8.53
N LEU A 168 -3.82 -5.23 7.49
CA LEU A 168 -4.45 -5.72 6.27
C LEU A 168 -3.55 -6.68 5.48
N LEU A 169 -2.24 -6.40 5.40
CA LEU A 169 -1.26 -7.27 4.74
C LEU A 169 -1.17 -8.65 5.41
N ARG A 170 -1.18 -8.71 6.75
CA ARG A 170 -1.11 -9.99 7.50
C ARG A 170 -2.28 -10.92 7.23
N ARG A 171 -3.39 -10.41 6.70
CA ARG A 171 -4.58 -11.20 6.32
C ARG A 171 -4.53 -11.70 4.88
N ARG A 172 -3.41 -11.50 4.17
CA ARG A 172 -3.22 -11.87 2.77
C ARG A 172 -2.04 -12.84 2.63
N ALA A 173 -2.15 -13.78 1.70
CA ALA A 173 -1.04 -14.66 1.33
C ALA A 173 -0.14 -13.93 0.33
N LEU A 174 1.00 -13.41 0.79
CA LEU A 174 1.88 -12.55 -0.01
C LEU A 174 3.23 -13.23 -0.27
N LEU A 175 3.55 -13.48 -1.53
CA LEU A 175 4.85 -14.00 -1.96
C LEU A 175 5.97 -12.93 -1.88
N GLN A 176 5.61 -11.65 -1.82
CA GLN A 176 6.55 -10.52 -1.83
C GLN A 176 6.32 -9.56 -0.65
N ALA A 177 6.22 -10.11 0.57
CA ALA A 177 5.90 -9.37 1.79
C ALA A 177 6.76 -8.11 2.02
N GLY A 178 8.07 -8.16 1.75
CA GLY A 178 8.96 -7.00 1.90
C GLY A 178 8.62 -5.86 0.93
N ARG A 179 8.29 -6.16 -0.33
CA ARG A 179 7.92 -5.12 -1.31
C ARG A 179 6.52 -4.55 -1.03
N ALA A 180 5.59 -5.42 -0.62
CA ALA A 180 4.27 -5.00 -0.15
C ALA A 180 4.38 -4.07 1.08
N GLY A 181 5.22 -4.45 2.05
CA GLY A 181 5.54 -3.63 3.22
C GLY A 181 6.15 -2.27 2.85
N PHE A 182 7.06 -2.25 1.87
CA PHE A 182 7.62 -0.99 1.37
C PHE A 182 6.55 -0.05 0.82
N LEU A 183 5.71 -0.54 -0.09
CA LEU A 183 4.69 0.29 -0.74
C LEU A 183 3.62 0.77 0.24
N THR A 184 3.18 -0.08 1.17
CA THR A 184 2.20 0.31 2.18
C THR A 184 2.75 1.30 3.21
N GLY A 185 4.03 1.14 3.62
CA GLY A 185 4.72 2.13 4.45
C GLY A 185 4.90 3.46 3.73
N ALA A 186 5.31 3.43 2.46
CA ALA A 186 5.43 4.62 1.64
C ALA A 186 4.08 5.32 1.44
N ALA A 187 3.00 4.57 1.19
CA ALA A 187 1.65 5.13 1.08
C ALA A 187 1.19 5.80 2.37
N ALA A 188 1.44 5.17 3.53
CA ALA A 188 1.10 5.72 4.83
C ALA A 188 1.79 7.07 5.09
N ALA A 189 3.06 7.21 4.69
CA ALA A 189 3.83 8.44 4.85
C ALA A 189 3.55 9.50 3.78
N ALA A 190 3.07 9.10 2.60
CA ALA A 190 2.66 10.04 1.56
C ALA A 190 1.48 10.94 2.01
N ILE A 191 0.59 10.45 2.88
CA ILE A 191 -0.56 11.22 3.37
C ILE A 191 -0.12 12.42 4.23
N PRO A 192 0.66 12.25 5.33
CA PRO A 192 1.15 13.40 6.09
C PRO A 192 2.15 14.24 5.29
N ALA A 193 2.93 13.67 4.37
CA ALA A 193 3.78 14.46 3.48
C ALA A 193 2.97 15.43 2.61
N PHE A 194 1.87 14.95 2.01
CA PHE A 194 0.92 15.78 1.26
C PHE A 194 0.34 16.91 2.12
N TRP A 195 -0.10 16.59 3.34
CA TRP A 195 -0.62 17.60 4.25
C TRP A 195 0.44 18.61 4.69
N MET A 196 1.70 18.19 4.87
CA MET A 196 2.79 19.10 5.20
C MET A 196 3.15 20.04 4.04
N GLN A 197 2.96 19.62 2.78
CA GLN A 197 3.09 20.54 1.64
C GLN A 197 2.03 21.66 1.67
N LEU A 198 0.84 21.39 2.22
CA LEU A 198 -0.21 22.40 2.38
C LEU A 198 0.00 23.29 3.62
N ALA A 199 0.62 22.74 4.66
CA ALA A 199 0.73 23.40 5.97
C ALA A 199 2.08 24.06 6.24
N CYS A 200 3.12 23.78 5.46
CA CYS A 200 4.48 24.28 5.68
C CYS A 200 5.01 25.11 4.49
N VAL A 201 6.27 25.52 4.57
CA VAL A 201 7.02 26.23 3.54
C VAL A 201 7.26 25.34 2.31
N THR A 202 7.24 25.95 1.12
CA THR A 202 7.41 25.26 -0.18
C THR A 202 8.84 25.19 -0.68
N GLN A 203 9.84 25.52 0.16
CA GLN A 203 11.25 25.43 -0.22
C GLN A 203 11.62 23.99 -0.60
N SER A 204 12.17 23.78 -1.80
CA SER A 204 12.49 22.44 -2.32
C SER A 204 13.37 21.61 -1.39
N HIS A 205 14.41 22.20 -0.81
CA HIS A 205 15.27 21.49 0.14
C HIS A 205 14.48 20.99 1.37
N HIS A 206 13.62 21.83 1.95
CA HIS A 206 12.76 21.45 3.07
C HIS A 206 11.74 20.39 2.66
N ASN A 207 11.12 20.53 1.49
CA ASN A 207 10.16 19.57 0.98
C ASN A 207 10.79 18.17 0.80
N LEU A 208 11.96 18.10 0.14
CA LEU A 208 12.68 16.84 -0.07
C LEU A 208 13.14 16.19 1.25
N THR A 209 13.70 16.99 2.16
CA THR A 209 14.30 16.46 3.41
C THR A 209 13.28 16.23 4.51
N ALA A 210 12.30 17.11 4.70
CA ALA A 210 11.35 17.06 5.81
C ALA A 210 9.99 16.45 5.45
N HIS A 211 9.56 16.51 4.18
CA HIS A 211 8.26 15.95 3.77
C HIS A 211 8.42 14.62 3.03
N LEU A 212 9.28 14.55 2.01
CA LEU A 212 9.42 13.34 1.17
C LEU A 212 10.34 12.28 1.78
N SER A 213 11.46 12.66 2.43
CA SER A 213 12.37 11.65 3.00
C SER A 213 11.73 10.71 4.06
N PRO A 214 10.78 11.16 4.91
CA PRO A 214 9.97 10.26 5.74
C PRO A 214 9.30 9.12 4.97
N ILE A 215 8.91 9.34 3.71
CA ILE A 215 8.29 8.30 2.88
C ILE A 215 9.24 7.13 2.65
N LEU A 216 10.51 7.43 2.36
CA LEU A 216 11.53 6.41 2.20
C LEU A 216 11.80 5.68 3.52
N ILE A 217 11.90 6.42 4.62
CA ILE A 217 12.17 5.84 5.96
C ILE A 217 11.05 4.87 6.36
N VAL A 218 9.79 5.32 6.31
CA VAL A 218 8.63 4.47 6.66
C VAL A 218 8.45 3.34 5.66
N GLY A 219 8.76 3.56 4.38
CA GLY A 219 8.81 2.49 3.37
C GLY A 219 9.84 1.41 3.73
N LEU A 220 11.09 1.78 4.03
CA LEU A 220 12.13 0.82 4.42
C LEU A 220 11.79 0.08 5.72
N LEU A 221 11.25 0.79 6.72
CA LEU A 221 10.76 0.18 7.95
C LEU A 221 9.62 -0.81 7.67
N GLY A 222 8.68 -0.42 6.81
CA GLY A 222 7.60 -1.26 6.32
C GLY A 222 8.10 -2.54 5.66
N ALA A 223 9.09 -2.42 4.79
CA ALA A 223 9.71 -3.55 4.11
C ALA A 223 10.35 -4.53 5.10
N PHE A 224 11.12 -3.99 6.04
CA PHE A 224 11.79 -4.77 7.07
C PHE A 224 10.77 -5.52 7.94
N VAL A 225 9.81 -4.82 8.52
CA VAL A 225 8.82 -5.43 9.43
C VAL A 225 7.94 -6.44 8.70
N ALA A 226 7.40 -6.10 7.53
CA ALA A 226 6.55 -7.01 6.77
C ALA A 226 7.28 -8.30 6.39
N SER A 227 8.57 -8.22 6.05
CA SER A 227 9.37 -9.41 5.74
C SER A 227 9.51 -10.41 6.89
N ARG A 228 9.27 -9.96 8.13
CA ARG A 228 9.39 -10.74 9.38
C ARG A 228 8.04 -11.19 9.94
N VAL A 229 7.01 -10.34 9.85
CA VAL A 229 5.73 -10.57 10.56
C VAL A 229 4.57 -10.99 9.67
N VAL A 230 4.68 -10.81 8.35
CA VAL A 230 3.67 -11.28 7.40
C VAL A 230 4.01 -12.71 7.00
N PRO A 231 3.10 -13.69 7.20
CA PRO A 231 3.32 -15.06 6.77
C PRO A 231 3.62 -15.12 5.27
N ARG A 232 4.65 -15.89 4.91
CA ARG A 232 4.91 -16.23 3.51
C ARG A 232 4.00 -17.40 3.18
N GLY A 233 3.10 -17.19 2.22
CA GLY A 233 2.26 -18.26 1.66
C GLY A 233 3.04 -19.19 0.76
#